data_AF-A0AB34K489-F1
#
_entry.id   AF-A0AB34K489-F1
#
_cell.length_a   1.000
_cell.length_b   1.000
_cell.length_c   1.000
_cell.angle_alpha   90.00
_cell.angle_beta   90.00
_cell.angle_gamma   90.00
#
_symmetry.space_group_name_H-M   'P 1'
#
loop_
_entity.id
_entity.type
_entity.pdbx_description
1 polymer ?
#
loop_
_entity_poly.entity_id
_entity_poly.type
_entity_poly.pdbx_seq_one_letter_code
_entity_poly.pdbx_strand_id
1 'polypeptide(L)'
;MVTAATHLEATKLALGFKTIAGVDEAGRGPLVGPVVAAACVIPPGVELPGVTDSKTLSEEAREAAFEEITRLTSIGVGIVDNKQIDQINILEATMLAMELAVANLPCSPDAVLIDGNRVPSGFKDRNDLHAEAFVKGDSRSLSIAAASIVAKVTRDRLLYELHELHPEYKFNQHKGYPTAIHMAALHKYGPLPEHRYSFGPVARVAAARGIVTDTYVDRAKAAIDVSKPKKPNKRETSQKTLMTSFLTGTASGSSAKKPVGSLGAENSVGSPTKKPRVKASETESENAASTETSRRATRSSNPKKAV
;
A
#
# COMPACT_ATOMS: atom_id res chain seq x y z
N MET A 1 -0.48 -23.49 -21.28
CA MET A 1 -0.08 -22.92 -19.98
C MET A 1 -0.01 -21.42 -20.15
N VAL A 2 -1.01 -20.70 -19.65
CA VAL A 2 -1.01 -19.23 -19.62
C VAL A 2 -0.61 -18.86 -18.20
N THR A 3 0.62 -18.42 -18.03
CA THR A 3 1.15 -17.77 -16.83
C THR A 3 0.17 -16.66 -16.43
N ALA A 4 -0.14 -16.53 -15.14
CA ALA A 4 -1.08 -15.53 -14.65
C ALA A 4 -0.48 -14.12 -14.77
N ALA A 5 -0.39 -13.60 -15.99
CA ALA A 5 -0.52 -12.19 -16.23
C ALA A 5 -1.82 -11.79 -15.54
N THR A 6 -1.67 -11.06 -14.44
CA THR A 6 -2.77 -10.43 -13.75
C THR A 6 -3.60 -9.64 -14.76
N HIS A 7 -4.90 -9.53 -14.50
CA HIS A 7 -5.90 -9.13 -15.49
C HIS A 7 -5.56 -7.83 -16.25
N LEU A 8 -4.86 -6.89 -15.62
CA LEU A 8 -4.51 -5.60 -16.22
C LEU A 8 -3.41 -5.69 -17.28
N GLU A 9 -2.30 -6.36 -16.99
CA GLU A 9 -1.20 -6.57 -17.95
C GLU A 9 -1.68 -7.36 -19.17
N ALA A 10 -2.46 -8.42 -18.94
CA ALA A 10 -3.04 -9.22 -20.02
C ALA A 10 -3.93 -8.36 -20.94
N THR A 11 -4.71 -7.44 -20.36
CA THR A 11 -5.55 -6.51 -21.13
C THR A 11 -4.70 -5.56 -21.98
N LYS A 12 -3.59 -5.03 -21.43
CA LYS A 12 -2.69 -4.15 -22.21
C LYS A 12 -1.95 -4.90 -23.31
N LEU A 13 -1.48 -6.12 -23.05
CA LEU A 13 -0.86 -6.96 -24.08
C LEU A 13 -1.83 -7.24 -25.24
N ALA A 14 -3.11 -7.53 -24.93
CA ALA A 14 -4.14 -7.75 -25.94
C ALA A 14 -4.44 -6.51 -26.80
N LEU A 15 -4.21 -5.31 -26.25
CA LEU A 15 -4.32 -4.04 -26.98
C LEU A 15 -3.06 -3.69 -27.79
N GLY A 16 -2.02 -4.53 -27.75
CA GLY A 16 -0.80 -4.38 -28.56
C GLY A 16 0.36 -3.65 -27.88
N PHE A 17 0.21 -3.23 -26.62
CA PHE A 17 1.32 -2.69 -25.83
C PHE A 17 2.35 -3.81 -25.54
N LYS A 18 3.65 -3.50 -25.62
CA LYS A 18 4.71 -4.52 -25.47
C LYS A 18 5.43 -4.40 -24.14
N THR A 19 5.70 -3.17 -23.70
CA THR A 19 6.39 -2.90 -22.44
C THR A 19 5.45 -2.21 -21.49
N ILE A 20 5.06 -2.92 -20.41
CA ILE A 20 4.10 -2.45 -19.43
C ILE A 20 4.81 -2.28 -18.09
N ALA A 21 4.75 -1.08 -17.54
CA ALA A 21 5.24 -0.77 -16.20
C ALA A 21 4.07 -0.70 -15.20
N GLY A 22 4.25 -1.30 -14.03
CA GLY A 22 3.40 -1.06 -12.87
C GLY A 22 4.07 -0.06 -11.93
N VAL A 23 3.30 0.83 -11.32
CA VAL A 23 3.78 1.92 -10.47
C VAL A 23 2.96 2.00 -9.18
N ASP A 24 3.65 2.14 -8.05
CA ASP A 24 3.04 2.35 -6.73
C ASP A 24 3.98 3.17 -5.83
N GLU A 25 3.43 3.72 -4.74
CA GLU A 25 4.14 4.53 -3.75
C GLU A 25 4.12 3.97 -2.32
N ALA A 26 5.13 4.35 -1.55
CA ALA A 26 5.19 4.21 -0.11
C ALA A 26 5.48 5.56 0.56
N GLY A 27 4.86 5.79 1.73
CA GLY A 27 5.27 6.91 2.58
C GLY A 27 4.46 8.19 2.48
N ARG A 28 3.19 8.14 2.08
CA ARG A 28 2.36 9.36 2.07
C ARG A 28 1.93 9.85 3.44
N GLY A 29 1.54 8.93 4.32
CA GLY A 29 1.04 9.25 5.67
C GLY A 29 2.06 9.59 6.77
N PRO A 30 3.32 9.12 6.72
CA PRO A 30 4.34 9.42 7.73
C PRO A 30 4.63 10.92 7.92
N LEU A 31 5.03 11.28 9.15
CA LEU A 31 5.41 12.64 9.52
C LEU A 31 6.86 13.00 9.16
N VAL A 32 7.66 12.02 8.73
CA VAL A 32 9.11 12.11 8.55
C VAL A 32 9.56 11.28 7.36
N GLY A 33 10.64 11.73 6.73
CA GLY A 33 11.27 11.08 5.59
C GLY A 33 10.52 11.30 4.27
N PRO A 34 11.00 10.68 3.19
CA PRO A 34 10.51 10.92 1.84
C PRO A 34 9.21 10.16 1.53
N VAL A 35 8.59 10.53 0.42
CA VAL A 35 7.72 9.64 -0.35
C VAL A 35 8.58 8.95 -1.41
N VAL A 36 8.42 7.64 -1.54
CA VAL A 36 9.16 6.81 -2.50
C VAL A 36 8.13 6.17 -3.42
N ALA A 37 8.35 6.24 -4.72
CA ALA A 37 7.62 5.45 -5.69
C ALA A 37 8.58 4.52 -6.43
N ALA A 38 8.05 3.43 -6.94
CA ALA A 38 8.79 2.53 -7.81
C ALA A 38 7.99 2.24 -9.07
N ALA A 39 8.70 1.96 -10.15
CA ALA A 39 8.16 1.45 -11.39
C ALA A 39 8.81 0.10 -11.68
N CYS A 40 8.01 -0.88 -12.08
CA CYS A 40 8.49 -2.24 -12.33
C CYS A 40 7.97 -2.74 -13.69
N VAL A 41 8.88 -3.22 -14.54
CA VAL A 41 8.56 -3.88 -15.81
C VAL A 41 8.99 -5.33 -15.71
N ILE A 42 8.02 -6.25 -15.83
CA ILE A 42 8.24 -7.69 -15.74
C ILE A 42 8.43 -8.26 -17.14
N PRO A 43 9.59 -8.87 -17.47
CA PRO A 43 9.79 -9.50 -18.76
C PRO A 43 8.80 -10.65 -19.01
N PRO A 44 8.41 -10.91 -20.27
CA PRO A 44 7.54 -12.04 -20.60
C PRO A 44 8.10 -13.38 -20.09
N GLY A 45 7.25 -14.19 -19.46
CA GLY A 45 7.62 -15.51 -18.93
C GLY A 45 8.31 -15.50 -17.57
N VAL A 46 8.58 -14.32 -16.99
CA VAL A 46 9.03 -14.22 -15.60
C VAL A 46 7.84 -14.40 -14.66
N GLU A 47 7.98 -15.33 -13.73
CA GLU A 47 7.06 -15.52 -12.61
C GLU A 47 7.68 -14.97 -11.33
N LEU A 48 6.85 -14.38 -10.47
CA LEU A 48 7.24 -13.84 -9.18
C LEU A 48 6.35 -14.46 -8.09
N PRO A 49 6.56 -15.74 -7.73
CA PRO A 49 5.72 -16.41 -6.75
C PRO A 49 5.77 -15.69 -5.40
N GLY A 50 4.62 -15.51 -4.75
CA GLY A 50 4.53 -14.83 -3.46
C GLY A 50 4.52 -13.30 -3.53
N VAL A 51 4.79 -12.70 -4.69
CA VAL A 51 4.58 -11.26 -4.92
C VAL A 51 3.08 -10.98 -4.98
N THR A 52 2.58 -10.40 -3.90
CA THR A 52 1.19 -10.01 -3.67
C THR A 52 1.17 -8.65 -2.99
N ASP A 53 0.01 -8.18 -2.48
CA ASP A 53 -0.09 -6.91 -1.76
C ASP A 53 0.99 -6.83 -0.65
N SER A 54 1.89 -5.85 -0.75
CA SER A 54 3.03 -5.65 0.15
C SER A 54 2.63 -5.54 1.64
N LYS A 55 1.37 -5.17 1.92
CA LYS A 55 0.81 -5.05 3.28
C LYS A 55 0.46 -6.40 3.89
N THR A 56 0.31 -7.43 3.08
CA THR A 56 -0.04 -8.80 3.53
C THR A 56 1.18 -9.66 3.84
N LEU A 57 2.35 -9.28 3.32
CA LEU A 57 3.61 -9.97 3.54
C LEU A 57 4.24 -9.60 4.89
N SER A 58 4.91 -10.56 5.53
CA SER A 58 5.85 -10.26 6.62
C SER A 58 7.02 -9.43 6.10
N GLU A 59 7.80 -8.83 7.00
CA GLU A 59 8.96 -8.05 6.59
C GLU A 59 10.02 -8.93 5.89
N GLU A 60 10.27 -10.11 6.42
CA GLU A 60 11.22 -11.08 5.88
C GLU A 60 10.79 -11.57 4.49
N ALA A 61 9.50 -11.90 4.33
CA ALA A 61 8.95 -12.30 3.03
C ALA A 61 9.02 -11.15 2.00
N ARG A 62 8.83 -9.90 2.45
CA ARG A 62 8.92 -8.72 1.60
C ARG A 62 10.36 -8.46 1.14
N GLU A 63 11.34 -8.63 2.02
CA GLU A 63 12.76 -8.52 1.68
C GLU A 63 13.20 -9.60 0.68
N ALA A 64 12.80 -10.86 0.89
CA ALA A 64 13.06 -11.93 -0.08
C ALA A 64 12.43 -11.63 -1.46
N ALA A 65 11.17 -11.16 -1.47
CA ALA A 65 10.50 -10.75 -2.70
C ALA A 65 11.22 -9.57 -3.37
N PHE A 66 11.71 -8.59 -2.62
CA PHE A 66 12.48 -7.46 -3.14
C PHE A 66 13.73 -7.92 -3.88
N GLU A 67 14.47 -8.89 -3.33
CA GLU A 67 15.66 -9.45 -3.99
C GLU A 67 15.31 -10.13 -5.32
N GLU A 68 14.22 -10.91 -5.35
CA GLU A 68 13.77 -11.57 -6.58
C GLU A 68 13.31 -10.58 -7.64
N ILE A 69 12.50 -9.59 -7.25
CA ILE A 69 12.03 -8.53 -8.15
C ILE A 69 13.24 -7.80 -8.74
N THR A 70 14.19 -7.37 -7.90
CA THR A 70 15.40 -6.67 -8.33
C THR A 70 16.27 -7.47 -9.30
N ARG A 71 16.31 -8.81 -9.13
CA ARG A 71 17.08 -9.69 -10.01
C ARG A 71 16.40 -9.96 -11.35
N LEU A 72 15.07 -10.01 -11.37
CA LEU A 72 14.30 -10.57 -12.50
C LEU A 72 13.56 -9.52 -13.33
N THR A 73 13.45 -8.28 -12.85
CA THR A 73 12.66 -7.23 -13.49
C THR A 73 13.50 -5.98 -13.76
N SER A 74 12.97 -5.10 -14.61
CA SER A 74 13.51 -3.74 -14.75
C SER A 74 12.80 -2.82 -13.76
N ILE A 75 13.58 -2.07 -12.98
CA ILE A 75 13.07 -1.23 -11.89
C ILE A 75 13.58 0.19 -12.07
N GLY A 76 12.71 1.16 -11.83
CA GLY A 76 13.07 2.55 -11.56
C GLY A 76 12.51 2.98 -10.21
N VAL A 77 13.24 3.82 -9.48
CA VAL A 77 12.84 4.33 -8.17
C VAL A 77 12.86 5.86 -8.21
N GLY A 78 11.78 6.48 -7.75
CA GLY A 78 11.66 7.92 -7.58
C GLY A 78 11.51 8.27 -6.10
N ILE A 79 12.32 9.19 -5.62
CA ILE A 79 12.32 9.63 -4.22
C ILE A 79 12.13 11.13 -4.19
N VAL A 80 11.14 11.59 -3.42
CA VAL A 80 10.90 13.01 -3.18
C VAL A 80 11.00 13.26 -1.68
N ASP A 81 11.95 14.11 -1.31
CA ASP A 81 12.29 14.39 0.09
C ASP A 81 11.22 15.22 0.81
N ASN A 82 11.37 15.34 2.13
CA ASN A 82 10.43 16.07 2.98
C ASN A 82 10.39 17.57 2.67
N LYS A 83 11.50 18.17 2.24
CA LYS A 83 11.55 19.60 1.90
C LYS A 83 10.73 19.88 0.66
N GLN A 84 10.87 19.06 -0.38
CA GLN A 84 10.07 19.15 -1.58
C GLN A 84 8.59 18.85 -1.27
N ILE A 85 8.28 17.84 -0.45
CA ILE A 85 6.91 17.58 0.03
C ILE A 85 6.30 18.82 0.68
N ASP A 86 7.05 19.48 1.56
CA ASP A 86 6.60 20.68 2.25
C ASP A 86 6.38 21.87 1.29
N GLN A 87 7.08 21.93 0.17
CA GLN A 87 6.92 22.97 -0.86
C GLN A 87 5.71 22.73 -1.76
N ILE A 88 5.56 21.51 -2.30
CA ILE A 88 4.59 21.22 -3.36
C ILE A 88 3.35 20.47 -2.90
N ASN A 89 3.27 20.08 -1.63
CA ASN A 89 2.27 19.20 -1.01
C ASN A 89 2.44 17.70 -1.32
N ILE A 90 1.86 16.85 -0.46
CA ILE A 90 2.06 15.40 -0.52
C ILE A 90 1.45 14.73 -1.76
N LEU A 91 0.36 15.27 -2.32
CA LEU A 91 -0.24 14.71 -3.53
C LEU A 91 0.69 14.92 -4.72
N GLU A 92 1.13 16.16 -4.94
CA GLU A 92 2.02 16.50 -6.07
C GLU A 92 3.40 15.86 -5.89
N ALA A 93 3.92 15.78 -4.66
CA ALA A 93 5.15 15.03 -4.38
C ALA A 93 5.03 13.53 -4.69
N THR A 94 3.85 12.95 -4.47
CA THR A 94 3.60 11.55 -4.88
C THR A 94 3.62 11.43 -6.40
N MET A 95 2.92 12.32 -7.11
CA MET A 95 2.90 12.31 -8.59
C MET A 95 4.31 12.48 -9.16
N LEU A 96 5.10 13.41 -8.60
CA LEU A 96 6.50 13.61 -8.98
C LEU A 96 7.35 12.37 -8.71
N ALA A 97 7.19 11.71 -7.55
CA ALA A 97 7.91 10.48 -7.27
C ALA A 97 7.60 9.38 -8.30
N MET A 98 6.33 9.24 -8.70
CA MET A 98 5.91 8.29 -9.75
C MET A 98 6.51 8.63 -11.12
N GLU A 99 6.54 9.91 -11.50
CA GLU A 99 7.19 10.37 -12.73
C GLU A 99 8.68 10.06 -12.74
N LEU A 100 9.38 10.35 -11.64
CA LEU A 100 10.80 10.02 -11.45
C LEU A 100 11.05 8.52 -11.50
N ALA A 101 10.17 7.70 -10.91
CA ALA A 101 10.29 6.26 -10.92
C ALA A 101 10.22 5.69 -12.35
N VAL A 102 9.30 6.18 -13.17
CA VAL A 102 9.20 5.78 -14.59
C VAL A 102 10.39 6.31 -15.40
N ALA A 103 10.83 7.54 -15.15
CA ALA A 103 11.99 8.13 -15.83
C ALA A 103 13.30 7.39 -15.52
N ASN A 104 13.41 6.78 -14.34
CA ASN A 104 14.57 6.02 -13.90
C ASN A 104 14.54 4.54 -14.33
N LEU A 105 13.54 4.09 -15.09
CA LEU A 105 13.55 2.75 -15.68
C LEU A 105 14.69 2.64 -16.72
N PRO A 106 15.39 1.49 -16.80
CA PRO A 106 16.41 1.25 -17.83
C PRO A 106 15.80 1.03 -19.23
N CYS A 107 14.47 0.99 -19.34
CA CYS A 107 13.71 0.82 -20.57
C CYS A 107 12.57 1.83 -20.65
N SER A 108 12.08 2.09 -21.86
CA SER A 108 10.92 2.96 -22.09
C SER A 108 9.65 2.12 -22.15
N PRO A 109 8.73 2.22 -21.18
CA PRO A 109 7.44 1.52 -21.27
C PRO A 109 6.52 2.19 -22.29
N ASP A 110 5.69 1.38 -22.96
CA ASP A 110 4.62 1.88 -23.83
C ASP A 110 3.32 2.13 -23.03
N ALA A 111 3.17 1.43 -21.90
CA ALA A 111 2.03 1.58 -21.01
C ALA A 111 2.44 1.59 -19.53
N VAL A 112 1.76 2.40 -18.72
CA VAL A 112 1.95 2.52 -17.27
C VAL A 112 0.63 2.27 -16.56
N LEU A 113 0.64 1.31 -15.64
CA LEU A 113 -0.45 0.98 -14.73
C LEU A 113 -0.10 1.52 -13.35
N ILE A 114 -0.93 2.40 -12.79
CA ILE A 114 -0.60 3.14 -11.56
C ILE A 114 -1.59 2.74 -10.46
N ASP A 115 -1.12 2.43 -9.25
CA ASP A 115 -2.03 2.28 -8.10
C ASP A 115 -2.62 3.64 -7.70
N GLY A 116 -3.92 3.63 -7.44
CA GLY A 116 -4.67 4.81 -7.01
C GLY A 116 -5.64 5.34 -8.06
N ASN A 117 -6.00 6.61 -7.95
CA ASN A 117 -7.11 7.19 -8.70
C ASN A 117 -6.70 8.35 -9.62
N ARG A 118 -5.39 8.58 -9.80
CA ARG A 118 -4.87 9.72 -10.54
C ARG A 118 -3.63 9.33 -11.33
N VAL A 119 -3.62 9.77 -12.58
CA VAL A 119 -2.44 9.71 -13.45
C VAL A 119 -1.62 10.99 -13.26
N PRO A 120 -0.30 10.91 -13.01
CA PRO A 120 0.60 12.07 -13.00
C PRO A 120 0.47 12.93 -14.25
N SER A 121 0.55 14.25 -14.10
CA SER A 121 0.37 15.18 -15.22
C SER A 121 1.42 14.99 -16.30
N GLY A 122 2.68 14.69 -15.94
CA GLY A 122 3.77 14.47 -16.88
C GLY A 122 3.55 13.27 -17.81
N PHE A 123 2.58 12.39 -17.53
CA PHE A 123 2.22 11.29 -18.41
C PHE A 123 1.06 11.62 -19.35
N LYS A 124 0.22 12.61 -19.04
CA LYS A 124 -1.00 12.90 -19.81
C LYS A 124 -0.72 13.55 -21.17
N ASP A 125 0.35 14.32 -21.24
CA ASP A 125 0.71 15.08 -22.44
C ASP A 125 1.62 14.27 -23.39
N ARG A 126 1.86 12.99 -23.08
CA ARG A 126 2.73 12.09 -23.84
C ARG A 126 1.94 11.26 -24.83
N ASN A 127 2.21 11.45 -26.12
CA ASN A 127 1.62 10.62 -27.18
C ASN A 127 2.24 9.23 -27.29
N ASP A 128 3.42 9.03 -26.69
CA ASP A 128 4.20 7.80 -26.73
C ASP A 128 3.97 6.89 -25.51
N LEU A 129 3.13 7.30 -24.56
CA LEU A 129 2.92 6.59 -23.29
C LEU A 129 1.43 6.49 -22.95
N HIS A 130 0.90 5.27 -22.86
CA HIS A 130 -0.46 5.04 -22.36
C HIS A 130 -0.44 4.90 -20.83
N ALA A 131 -0.98 5.87 -20.09
CA ALA A 131 -1.03 5.80 -18.62
C ALA A 131 -2.47 5.65 -18.10
N GLU A 132 -2.68 4.75 -17.13
CA GLU A 132 -3.97 4.51 -16.51
C GLU A 132 -3.82 4.21 -15.01
N ALA A 133 -4.75 4.72 -14.20
CA ALA A 133 -4.75 4.54 -12.74
C ALA A 133 -5.87 3.59 -12.30
N PHE A 134 -5.56 2.72 -11.34
CA PHE A 134 -6.47 1.71 -10.82
C PHE A 134 -6.49 1.73 -9.31
N VAL A 135 -7.68 1.93 -8.72
CA VAL A 135 -7.86 1.81 -7.27
C VAL A 135 -7.64 0.34 -6.87
N LYS A 136 -6.70 0.09 -5.95
CA LYS A 136 -6.27 -1.26 -5.55
C LYS A 136 -5.66 -2.02 -6.73
N GLY A 137 -4.85 -1.32 -7.52
CA GLY A 137 -4.13 -1.87 -8.66
C GLY A 137 -3.19 -3.00 -8.25
N ASP A 138 -2.60 -2.92 -7.07
CA ASP A 138 -1.73 -3.94 -6.45
C ASP A 138 -2.37 -5.33 -6.40
N SER A 139 -3.67 -5.41 -6.13
CA SER A 139 -4.42 -6.68 -6.12
C SER A 139 -4.77 -7.24 -7.51
N ARG A 140 -4.56 -6.45 -8.57
CA ARG A 140 -5.01 -6.73 -9.94
C ARG A 140 -3.90 -6.67 -10.98
N SER A 141 -2.68 -6.33 -10.56
CA SER A 141 -1.50 -6.14 -11.40
C SER A 141 -0.25 -6.57 -10.63
N LEU A 142 0.45 -7.56 -11.17
CA LEU A 142 1.69 -8.11 -10.64
C LEU A 142 2.81 -7.06 -10.72
N SER A 143 2.84 -6.26 -11.78
CA SER A 143 3.81 -5.18 -11.92
C SER A 143 3.58 -4.07 -10.88
N ILE A 144 2.33 -3.71 -10.59
CA ILE A 144 2.00 -2.78 -9.49
C ILE A 144 2.35 -3.42 -8.14
N ALA A 145 2.00 -4.69 -7.91
CA ALA A 145 2.35 -5.39 -6.67
C ALA A 145 3.87 -5.40 -6.43
N ALA A 146 4.65 -5.69 -7.47
CA ALA A 146 6.11 -5.66 -7.41
C ALA A 146 6.64 -4.24 -7.11
N ALA A 147 6.09 -3.21 -7.76
CA ALA A 147 6.43 -1.82 -7.46
C ALA A 147 6.11 -1.44 -6.01
N SER A 148 4.98 -1.90 -5.46
CA SER A 148 4.60 -1.65 -4.07
C SER A 148 5.64 -2.17 -3.07
N ILE A 149 6.19 -3.37 -3.33
CA ILE A 149 7.22 -4.00 -2.51
C ILE A 149 8.53 -3.22 -2.61
N VAL A 150 8.94 -2.86 -3.84
CA VAL A 150 10.15 -2.07 -4.07
C VAL A 150 10.08 -0.73 -3.36
N ALA A 151 8.98 0.02 -3.52
CA ALA A 151 8.78 1.30 -2.87
C ALA A 151 8.81 1.16 -1.34
N LYS A 152 8.12 0.15 -0.81
CA LYS A 152 8.02 -0.11 0.63
C LYS A 152 9.36 -0.47 1.26
N VAL A 153 10.07 -1.45 0.71
CA VAL A 153 11.38 -1.89 1.23
C VAL A 153 12.41 -0.78 1.13
N THR A 154 12.49 -0.11 -0.02
CA THR A 154 13.40 1.02 -0.21
C THR A 154 13.14 2.11 0.82
N ARG A 155 11.87 2.48 1.03
CA ARG A 155 11.53 3.50 2.02
C ARG A 155 11.86 3.05 3.44
N ASP A 156 11.49 1.83 3.82
CA ASP A 156 11.70 1.36 5.19
C ASP A 156 13.20 1.30 5.55
N ARG A 157 14.07 0.94 4.59
CA ARG A 157 15.53 1.00 4.74
C ARG A 157 16.04 2.41 5.05
N LEU A 158 15.55 3.44 4.35
CA LEU A 158 15.89 4.85 4.67
C LEU A 158 15.46 5.24 6.09
N LEU A 159 14.38 4.67 6.62
CA LEU A 159 13.94 4.92 8.00
C LEU A 159 14.74 4.12 9.03
N TYR A 160 15.39 3.02 8.62
CA TYR A 160 16.37 2.33 9.45
C TYR A 160 17.66 3.11 9.58
N GLU A 161 18.19 3.64 8.47
CA GLU A 161 19.34 4.54 8.50
C GLU A 161 19.05 5.77 9.38
N LEU A 162 17.87 6.38 9.24
CA LEU A 162 17.47 7.49 10.11
C LEU A 162 17.32 7.07 11.58
N HIS A 163 16.92 5.83 11.85
CA HIS A 163 16.86 5.30 13.22
C HIS A 163 18.25 5.14 13.84
N GLU A 164 19.25 4.73 13.07
CA GLU A 164 20.63 4.61 13.55
C GLU A 164 21.18 5.98 13.97
N LEU A 165 20.83 7.03 13.22
CA LEU A 165 21.21 8.41 13.55
C LEU A 165 20.42 8.99 14.73
N HIS A 166 19.15 8.60 14.88
CA HIS A 166 18.22 9.14 15.88
C HIS A 166 17.45 8.01 16.60
N PRO A 167 18.15 7.18 17.40
CA PRO A 167 17.56 5.98 18.01
C PRO A 167 16.42 6.30 18.97
N GLU A 168 16.44 7.47 19.59
CA GLU A 168 15.43 7.96 20.52
C GLU A 168 14.04 8.15 19.90
N TYR A 169 13.97 8.27 18.56
CA TYR A 169 12.71 8.37 17.82
C TYR A 169 12.12 7.02 17.42
N LYS A 170 12.88 5.91 17.49
CA LYS A 170 12.39 4.55 17.19
C LYS A 170 11.75 4.38 15.79
N PHE A 171 12.31 5.04 14.77
CA PHE A 171 11.80 4.99 13.40
C PHE A 171 11.74 3.56 12.83
N ASN A 172 12.59 2.65 13.30
CA ASN A 172 12.53 1.23 12.95
C ASN A 172 11.20 0.55 13.32
N GLN A 173 10.47 1.03 14.32
CA GLN A 173 9.21 0.41 14.78
C GLN A 173 7.99 0.92 14.03
N HIS A 174 7.93 2.22 13.76
CA HIS A 174 6.72 2.87 13.21
C HIS A 174 6.94 3.53 11.84
N LYS A 175 8.13 3.44 11.25
CA LYS A 175 8.46 3.92 9.89
C LYS A 175 8.08 5.39 9.63
N GLY A 176 8.06 6.19 10.70
CA GLY A 176 7.65 7.60 10.67
C GLY A 176 6.15 7.88 10.74
N TYR A 177 5.27 6.88 10.84
CA TYR A 177 3.83 7.08 11.04
C TYR A 177 3.52 7.74 12.40
N PRO A 178 2.40 8.49 12.54
CA PRO A 178 2.05 9.22 13.77
C PRO A 178 1.52 8.29 14.87
N THR A 179 2.32 7.32 15.29
CA THR A 179 1.99 6.44 16.42
C THR A 179 2.20 7.17 17.75
N ALA A 180 1.66 6.63 18.84
CA ALA A 180 1.88 7.19 20.18
C ALA A 180 3.38 7.31 20.52
N ILE A 181 4.19 6.34 20.10
CA ILE A 181 5.65 6.33 20.29
C ILE A 181 6.28 7.52 19.55
N HIS A 182 5.94 7.69 18.27
CA HIS A 182 6.49 8.78 17.46
C HIS A 182 6.07 10.15 17.99
N MET A 183 4.79 10.32 18.35
CA MET A 183 4.29 11.57 18.90
C MET A 183 4.97 11.92 20.23
N ALA A 184 5.19 10.93 21.11
CA ALA A 184 5.92 11.15 22.36
C ALA A 184 7.37 11.59 22.11
N ALA A 185 8.08 10.94 21.18
CA ALA A 185 9.44 11.34 20.80
C ALA A 185 9.47 12.75 20.20
N LEU A 186 8.56 13.06 19.28
CA LEU A 186 8.41 14.38 18.67
C LEU A 186 8.15 15.47 19.74
N HIS A 187 7.26 15.21 20.70
CA HIS A 187 7.02 16.14 21.81
C HIS A 187 8.19 16.25 22.78
N LYS A 188 8.98 15.20 23.00
CA LYS A 188 10.10 15.21 23.93
C LYS A 188 11.37 15.85 23.33
N TYR A 189 11.72 15.49 22.11
CA TYR A 189 12.99 15.85 21.47
C TYR A 189 12.86 16.97 20.43
N GLY A 190 11.67 17.15 19.85
CA GLY A 190 11.43 18.13 18.79
C GLY A 190 11.36 17.51 17.40
N PRO A 191 11.00 18.28 16.37
CA PRO A 191 11.11 17.83 14.99
C PRO A 191 12.58 17.87 14.53
N LEU A 192 12.99 16.82 13.81
CA LEU A 192 14.25 16.76 13.06
C LEU A 192 14.11 17.43 11.69
N PRO A 193 15.22 17.80 11.01
CA PRO A 193 15.20 18.33 9.64
C PRO A 193 14.48 17.45 8.61
N GLU A 194 14.40 16.14 8.84
CA GLU A 194 13.73 15.15 7.97
C GLU A 194 12.21 15.08 8.20
N HIS A 195 11.69 15.76 9.23
CA HIS A 195 10.26 15.86 9.45
C HIS A 195 9.61 16.75 8.38
N ARG A 196 8.34 16.49 8.10
CA ARG A 196 7.52 17.24 7.15
C ARG A 196 6.83 18.36 7.91
N TYR A 197 7.40 19.55 7.88
CA TYR A 197 6.92 20.69 8.68
C TYR A 197 5.56 21.21 8.21
N SER A 198 5.15 20.90 6.98
CA SER A 198 3.79 21.18 6.48
C SER A 198 2.72 20.27 7.11
N PHE A 199 3.10 19.17 7.78
CA PHE A 199 2.15 18.24 8.38
C PHE A 199 1.71 18.75 9.76
N GLY A 200 0.40 18.81 9.99
CA GLY A 200 -0.19 19.44 11.17
C GLY A 200 0.42 19.06 12.53
N PRO A 201 0.69 17.76 12.84
CA PRO A 201 1.36 17.39 14.09
C PRO A 201 2.77 17.99 14.24
N VAL A 202 3.59 17.97 13.18
CA VAL A 202 4.95 18.51 13.17
C VAL A 202 4.91 20.03 13.30
N ALA A 203 4.07 20.70 12.50
CA ALA A 203 3.90 22.15 12.53
C ALA A 203 3.57 22.68 13.93
N ARG A 204 2.66 22.01 14.66
CA ARG A 204 2.28 22.40 16.03
C ARG A 204 3.45 22.28 17.01
N VAL A 205 4.23 21.21 16.92
CA VAL A 205 5.37 21.00 17.81
C VAL A 205 6.51 21.97 17.48
N ALA A 206 6.76 22.23 16.20
CA ALA A 206 7.73 23.22 15.75
C ALA A 206 7.38 24.62 16.27
N ALA A 207 6.13 25.05 16.10
CA ALA A 207 5.65 26.34 16.57
C ALA A 207 5.75 26.48 18.09
N ALA A 208 5.34 25.46 18.86
CA ALA A 208 5.44 25.46 20.32
C ALA A 208 6.89 25.56 20.84
N ARG A 209 7.88 25.22 20.00
CA ARG A 209 9.30 25.31 20.29
C ARG A 209 9.98 26.55 19.69
N GLY A 210 9.23 27.44 19.04
CA GLY A 210 9.79 28.63 18.38
C GLY A 210 10.63 28.31 17.13
N ILE A 211 10.49 27.12 16.54
CA ILE A 211 11.18 26.76 15.30
C ILE A 211 10.46 27.43 14.13
N VAL A 212 11.13 28.39 13.51
CA VAL A 212 10.66 29.04 12.27
C VAL A 212 11.09 28.17 11.09
N THR A 213 10.16 27.84 10.21
CA THR A 213 10.47 27.15 8.95
C THR A 213 10.04 28.03 7.78
N ASP A 214 10.83 28.03 6.71
CA ASP A 214 10.50 28.76 5.47
C ASP A 214 9.45 28.02 4.62
N THR A 215 9.03 26.83 5.04
CA THR A 215 8.15 25.95 4.28
C THR A 215 6.67 26.25 4.52
N TYR A 216 5.95 26.72 3.49
CA TYR A 216 4.48 26.84 3.49
C TYR A 216 3.87 27.56 4.72
N VAL A 217 4.70 28.29 5.47
CA VAL A 217 4.32 28.96 6.72
C VAL A 217 3.39 30.14 6.45
N ASP A 218 3.33 30.66 5.23
CA ASP A 218 2.50 31.82 4.90
C ASP A 218 1.06 31.49 4.49
N ARG A 219 0.72 30.24 4.13
CA ARG A 219 -0.69 29.85 3.96
C ARG A 219 -1.35 29.41 5.28
N ALA A 220 -0.58 28.88 6.24
CA ALA A 220 -1.11 28.48 7.54
C ALA A 220 -1.28 29.64 8.53
N LYS A 221 -0.48 30.72 8.41
CA LYS A 221 -0.75 31.98 9.13
C LYS A 221 -2.13 32.57 8.82
N ALA A 222 -2.67 32.34 7.62
CA ALA A 222 -4.03 32.72 7.26
C ALA A 222 -5.12 31.81 7.86
N ALA A 223 -4.77 30.59 8.30
CA ALA A 223 -5.70 29.61 8.87
C ALA A 223 -5.70 29.56 10.41
N ILE A 224 -4.70 30.20 11.04
CA ILE A 224 -4.60 30.40 12.50
C ILE A 224 -4.94 31.86 12.81
N ASP A 225 -6.07 32.35 12.30
CA ASP A 225 -6.76 33.47 12.93
C ASP A 225 -7.54 32.90 14.12
N VAL A 226 -6.93 32.93 15.31
CA VAL A 226 -7.51 32.47 16.58
C VAL A 226 -8.64 33.41 17.05
N SER A 227 -9.03 34.43 16.29
CA SER A 227 -10.09 35.37 16.66
C SER A 227 -11.51 34.97 16.23
N LYS A 228 -11.73 33.83 15.57
CA LYS A 228 -13.09 33.40 15.16
C LYS A 228 -13.55 32.11 15.85
N PRO A 229 -14.66 32.14 16.60
CA PRO A 229 -15.17 30.94 17.26
C PRO A 229 -15.64 29.91 16.22
N LYS A 230 -15.23 28.65 16.42
CA LYS A 230 -15.76 27.51 15.66
C LYS A 230 -17.28 27.45 15.86
N LYS A 231 -18.05 27.49 14.78
CA LYS A 231 -19.50 27.21 14.82
C LYS A 231 -19.72 25.77 15.32
N PRO A 232 -20.68 25.54 16.23
CA PRO A 232 -20.94 24.22 16.79
C PRO A 232 -21.46 23.26 15.71
N ASN A 233 -21.03 22.00 15.81
CA ASN A 233 -21.35 20.95 14.86
C ASN A 233 -22.81 20.48 15.09
N LYS A 234 -23.63 20.42 14.02
CA LYS A 234 -25.07 20.08 14.07
C LYS A 234 -25.38 18.71 14.68
N ARG A 235 -24.38 17.85 14.90
CA ARG A 235 -24.55 16.54 15.54
C ARG A 235 -24.58 16.58 17.08
N GLU A 236 -23.99 17.59 17.72
CA GLU A 236 -24.07 17.74 19.19
C GLU A 236 -25.41 18.30 19.66
N THR A 237 -26.12 19.04 18.81
CA THR A 237 -27.44 19.60 19.14
C THR A 237 -28.51 18.52 19.31
N SER A 238 -28.39 17.39 18.60
CA SER A 238 -29.37 16.30 18.67
C SER A 238 -29.27 15.47 19.97
N GLN A 239 -28.09 15.37 20.58
CA GLN A 239 -27.92 14.63 21.83
C GLN A 239 -28.29 15.47 23.07
N LYS A 240 -28.12 16.80 23.01
CA LYS A 240 -28.58 17.69 24.10
C LYS A 240 -30.10 17.76 24.21
N THR A 241 -30.84 17.75 23.09
CA THR A 241 -32.31 17.78 23.12
C THR A 241 -32.93 16.50 23.70
N LEU A 242 -32.23 15.36 23.62
CA LEU A 242 -32.71 14.08 24.16
C LEU A 242 -32.45 13.88 25.66
N MET A 243 -31.53 14.64 26.28
CA MET A 243 -31.31 14.58 27.74
C MET A 243 -32.19 15.55 28.53
N THR A 244 -32.71 16.62 27.92
CA THR A 244 -33.53 17.60 28.64
C THR A 244 -34.98 17.14 28.86
N SER A 245 -35.47 16.18 28.07
CA SER A 245 -36.82 15.61 28.22
C SER A 245 -36.94 14.54 29.32
N PHE A 246 -35.83 14.13 29.95
CA PHE A 246 -35.82 13.11 31.01
C PHE A 246 -35.80 13.66 32.44
N LEU A 247 -35.69 14.98 32.63
CA LEU A 247 -35.50 15.60 33.95
C LEU A 247 -36.66 16.47 34.44
N THR A 248 -37.75 16.60 33.68
CA THR A 248 -38.95 17.34 34.10
C THR A 248 -40.22 16.58 33.74
N GLY A 249 -40.70 15.72 34.64
CA GLY A 249 -41.95 14.97 34.44
C GLY A 249 -42.37 14.21 35.69
N THR A 250 -42.96 14.95 36.64
CA THR A 250 -43.57 14.45 37.87
C THR A 250 -44.75 13.50 37.62
N ALA A 251 -44.88 12.53 38.52
CA ALA A 251 -45.89 11.47 38.54
C ALA A 251 -47.32 11.95 38.79
N SER A 252 -48.29 11.21 38.22
CA SER A 252 -49.60 10.96 38.82
C SER A 252 -50.19 9.66 38.23
N GLY A 253 -50.49 8.68 39.07
CA GLY A 253 -51.07 7.39 38.67
C GLY A 253 -52.61 7.36 38.72
N SER A 254 -53.21 6.34 38.08
CA SER A 254 -54.21 5.42 38.67
C SER A 254 -54.89 4.52 37.62
N SER A 255 -55.09 3.25 38.01
CA SER A 255 -56.19 2.31 37.66
C SER A 255 -56.31 1.63 36.29
N ALA A 256 -55.94 0.34 36.32
CA ALA A 256 -56.69 -0.87 35.94
C ALA A 256 -57.75 -0.85 34.81
N LYS A 257 -57.58 -1.75 33.82
CA LYS A 257 -58.52 -2.84 33.45
C LYS A 257 -57.97 -3.76 32.33
N LYS A 258 -58.04 -5.08 32.54
CA LYS A 258 -58.06 -6.18 31.53
C LYS A 258 -59.41 -6.16 30.76
N PRO A 259 -59.61 -6.75 29.55
CA PRO A 259 -59.59 -8.21 29.29
C PRO A 259 -59.11 -8.66 27.85
N VAL A 260 -58.49 -9.84 27.66
CA VAL A 260 -58.98 -11.22 27.27
C VAL A 260 -58.94 -11.54 25.76
N GLY A 261 -58.44 -12.76 25.44
CA GLY A 261 -58.66 -13.55 24.20
C GLY A 261 -57.35 -14.01 23.51
N SER A 262 -56.75 -15.19 23.77
CA SER A 262 -57.10 -16.57 23.30
C SER A 262 -56.90 -16.72 21.77
N LEU A 263 -56.24 -17.71 21.15
CA LEU A 263 -56.05 -19.17 21.33
C LEU A 263 -54.89 -19.68 20.43
N GLY A 264 -54.31 -20.85 20.81
CA GLY A 264 -53.65 -21.86 19.93
C GLY A 264 -52.17 -21.62 19.63
N ALA A 265 -51.17 -22.25 20.26
CA ALA A 265 -50.91 -23.68 20.48
C ALA A 265 -50.99 -24.51 19.17
N GLU A 266 -50.04 -25.36 18.77
CA GLU A 266 -48.79 -25.83 19.36
C GLU A 266 -48.14 -26.79 18.31
N ASN A 267 -46.80 -26.91 18.35
CA ASN A 267 -46.02 -28.17 18.28
C ASN A 267 -46.10 -29.06 17.01
N SER A 268 -45.08 -29.78 16.55
CA SER A 268 -43.74 -30.07 17.07
C SER A 268 -43.03 -31.04 16.10
N VAL A 269 -41.69 -30.92 16.04
CA VAL A 269 -40.69 -32.02 16.13
C VAL A 269 -40.60 -33.06 15.00
N GLY A 270 -39.36 -33.30 14.55
CA GLY A 270 -38.91 -34.66 14.24
C GLY A 270 -37.91 -34.81 13.08
N SER A 271 -36.62 -34.60 13.34
CA SER A 271 -35.53 -35.38 12.70
C SER A 271 -35.61 -36.85 13.19
N PRO A 272 -35.19 -37.92 12.45
CA PRO A 272 -33.76 -38.20 12.23
C PRO A 272 -33.34 -39.11 11.01
N THR A 273 -32.04 -39.02 10.66
CA THR A 273 -31.11 -40.10 10.19
C THR A 273 -31.32 -40.89 8.88
N LYS A 274 -30.26 -40.95 8.04
CA LYS A 274 -29.40 -42.14 7.72
C LYS A 274 -28.65 -42.00 6.37
N LYS A 275 -27.34 -42.29 6.37
CA LYS A 275 -26.56 -42.80 5.21
C LYS A 275 -26.61 -44.34 5.20
N PRO A 276 -26.45 -45.04 4.05
CA PRO A 276 -25.15 -45.65 3.66
C PRO A 276 -24.91 -45.71 2.11
N ARG A 277 -23.70 -45.46 1.54
CA ARG A 277 -22.51 -46.35 1.28
C ARG A 277 -22.45 -46.95 -0.16
N VAL A 278 -21.20 -47.17 -0.64
CA VAL A 278 -20.66 -48.20 -1.62
C VAL A 278 -20.40 -47.64 -3.06
N LYS A 279 -19.31 -47.89 -3.84
CA LYS A 279 -17.99 -48.63 -3.88
C LYS A 279 -17.14 -47.92 -4.99
N ALA A 280 -15.82 -47.68 -4.92
CA ALA A 280 -14.64 -48.55 -5.19
C ALA A 280 -14.60 -49.31 -6.54
N SER A 281 -13.61 -48.98 -7.39
CA SER A 281 -12.90 -49.94 -8.26
C SER A 281 -11.55 -49.37 -8.73
N GLU A 282 -10.47 -50.07 -8.36
CA GLU A 282 -9.12 -50.02 -8.92
C GLU A 282 -9.01 -50.86 -10.21
N THR A 283 -7.95 -50.63 -10.99
CA THR A 283 -7.20 -51.57 -11.87
C THR A 283 -6.01 -50.76 -12.42
N GLU A 284 -4.77 -50.95 -11.94
CA GLU A 284 -3.72 -51.91 -12.37
C GLU A 284 -3.33 -51.76 -13.86
N SER A 285 -2.12 -51.23 -14.14
CA SER A 285 -0.85 -51.93 -14.50
C SER A 285 -0.79 -52.16 -16.04
N GLU A 286 0.32 -52.15 -16.79
CA GLU A 286 1.72 -52.44 -16.54
C GLU A 286 2.57 -52.12 -17.81
N ASN A 287 3.88 -51.93 -17.62
CA ASN A 287 5.03 -52.30 -18.49
C ASN A 287 5.19 -51.84 -19.96
N ALA A 288 6.35 -51.24 -20.27
CA ALA A 288 7.46 -51.96 -20.93
C ALA A 288 8.75 -51.10 -21.03
N ALA A 289 9.87 -51.77 -20.80
CA ALA A 289 11.25 -51.29 -20.78
C ALA A 289 11.92 -51.31 -22.17
N SER A 290 13.10 -50.67 -22.29
CA SER A 290 14.35 -51.18 -22.91
C SER A 290 15.30 -50.03 -23.30
N THR A 291 16.46 -49.91 -22.62
CA THR A 291 17.85 -50.24 -23.08
C THR A 291 18.61 -49.05 -23.71
N GLU A 292 19.67 -48.52 -23.08
CA GLU A 292 21.12 -48.85 -23.31
C GLU A 292 21.68 -48.03 -24.51
N THR A 293 22.88 -47.44 -24.60
CA THR A 293 24.20 -47.64 -24.01
C THR A 293 25.13 -46.45 -24.37
N SER A 294 26.00 -46.04 -23.44
CA SER A 294 27.41 -45.58 -23.54
C SER A 294 28.03 -45.06 -24.86
N ARG A 295 28.77 -43.92 -24.76
CA ARG A 295 30.22 -43.69 -25.11
C ARG A 295 30.50 -42.17 -25.18
N ARG A 296 31.19 -41.53 -24.23
CA ARG A 296 32.65 -41.41 -23.97
C ARG A 296 33.48 -40.64 -25.03
N ALA A 297 33.92 -39.46 -24.58
CA ALA A 297 35.22 -38.76 -24.75
C ALA A 297 35.67 -38.15 -26.08
N THR A 298 36.08 -36.86 -26.01
CA THR A 298 37.47 -36.34 -26.16
C THR A 298 37.43 -34.80 -25.99
N ARG A 299 37.91 -34.22 -24.88
CA ARG A 299 39.22 -33.56 -24.71
C ARG A 299 39.81 -32.95 -26.00
N SER A 300 39.90 -31.61 -26.04
CA SER A 300 41.15 -30.92 -26.39
C SER A 300 41.15 -29.46 -25.90
N SER A 301 42.16 -29.17 -25.10
CA SER A 301 42.63 -27.89 -24.58
C SER A 301 43.71 -27.31 -25.52
N ASN A 302 43.75 -26.00 -25.77
CA ASN A 302 44.96 -25.15 -25.63
C ASN A 302 44.73 -23.66 -26.00
N PRO A 303 45.66 -22.72 -25.69
CA PRO A 303 45.32 -21.42 -25.09
C PRO A 303 45.88 -20.21 -25.87
N LYS A 304 45.63 -19.02 -25.30
CA LYS A 304 46.45 -17.78 -25.28
C LYS A 304 47.45 -17.52 -26.43
N LYS A 305 47.30 -16.35 -27.06
CA LYS A 305 48.43 -15.51 -27.49
C LYS A 305 48.26 -14.11 -26.93
N ALA A 306 49.32 -13.65 -26.27
CA ALA A 306 49.55 -12.29 -25.83
C ALA A 306 50.18 -11.46 -26.97
N VAL A 307 49.86 -10.16 -26.99
CA VAL A 307 50.77 -9.05 -27.27
C VAL A 307 50.53 -8.03 -26.16
#